data_AF-A0A9D5YZU2-F1
#
_entry.id   AF-A0A9D5YZU2-F1
#
_cell.length_a   1.000
_cell.length_b   1.000
_cell.length_c   1.000
_cell.angle_alpha   90.00
_cell.angle_beta   90.00
_cell.angle_gamma   90.00
#
_symmetry.space_group_name_H-M   'P 1'
#
loop_
_entity.id
_entity.type
_entity.pdbx_description
1 polymer ?
#
loop_
_entity_poly.entity_id
_entity_poly.type
_entity_poly.pdbx_seq_one_letter_code
_entity_poly.pdbx_strand_id
1 'polypeptide(L)'
;MADNDQTLAEKVTTVALTLAAGWVAQKAVSYAWAKATGHDAPKDLDDPEVGIISAVTFAAAAAAASVFARRFAGREAKRVVKRFVARAH
;
A
#
# COMPACT_ATOMS: atom_id res chain seq x y z
N MET A 1 36.92 2.79 -7.30
CA MET A 1 36.08 3.82 -6.64
C MET A 1 34.71 4.02 -7.30
N ALA A 2 34.53 3.86 -8.62
CA ALA A 2 33.25 4.16 -9.30
C ALA A 2 32.05 3.25 -8.93
N ASP A 3 32.26 1.97 -8.61
CA ASP A 3 31.17 1.05 -8.23
C ASP A 3 30.49 1.42 -6.90
N ASN A 4 31.23 2.01 -5.97
CA ASN A 4 30.70 2.33 -4.65
C ASN A 4 29.75 3.53 -4.69
N ASP A 5 30.01 4.50 -5.58
CA ASP A 5 29.15 5.67 -5.77
C ASP A 5 27.84 5.30 -6.47
N GLN A 6 27.85 4.33 -7.39
CA GLN A 6 26.63 3.80 -8.00
C GLN A 6 25.75 3.11 -6.96
N THR A 7 26.31 2.24 -6.11
CA THR A 7 25.50 1.59 -5.05
C THR A 7 25.02 2.59 -4.00
N LEU A 8 25.80 3.63 -3.68
CA LEU A 8 25.36 4.71 -2.79
C LEU A 8 24.22 5.52 -3.42
N ALA A 9 24.34 5.90 -4.69
CA ALA A 9 23.29 6.60 -5.42
C ALA A 9 22.00 5.77 -5.51
N GLU A 10 22.11 4.46 -5.78
CA GLU A 10 20.98 3.53 -5.78
C GLU A 10 20.32 3.41 -4.41
N LYS A 11 21.11 3.27 -3.34
CA LYS A 11 20.59 3.20 -1.96
C LYS A 11 19.87 4.49 -1.58
N VAL A 12 20.48 5.65 -1.84
CA VAL A 12 19.87 6.95 -1.57
C VAL A 12 18.58 7.12 -2.37
N THR A 13 18.58 6.74 -3.65
CA THR A 13 17.39 6.81 -4.50
C THR A 13 16.30 5.88 -3.99
N THR A 14 16.64 4.65 -3.60
CA THR A 14 15.68 3.68 -3.06
C THR A 14 15.07 4.17 -1.75
N VAL A 15 15.89 4.72 -0.84
CA VAL A 15 15.42 5.31 0.42
C VAL A 15 14.50 6.50 0.12
N ALA A 16 14.91 7.41 -0.78
CA ALA A 16 14.11 8.57 -1.15
C ALA A 16 12.76 8.15 -1.76
N LEU A 17 12.75 7.16 -2.65
CA LEU A 17 11.53 6.62 -3.25
C LEU A 17 10.63 5.97 -2.20
N THR A 18 11.19 5.24 -1.24
CA THR A 18 10.43 4.61 -0.16
C THR A 18 9.78 5.66 0.73
N LEU A 19 10.52 6.71 1.09
CA LEU A 19 9.99 7.83 1.87
C LEU A 19 8.89 8.59 1.10
N ALA A 20 9.11 8.87 -0.18
CA ALA A 20 8.12 9.52 -1.04
C ALA A 20 6.85 8.65 -1.17
N ALA A 21 7.00 7.34 -1.37
CA ALA A 21 5.88 6.41 -1.41
C ALA A 21 5.11 6.39 -0.08
N GLY A 22 5.82 6.37 1.05
CA GLY A 22 5.22 6.46 2.38
C GLY A 22 4.43 7.76 2.57
N TRP A 23 4.99 8.90 2.16
CA TRP A 23 4.31 10.20 2.24
C TRP A 23 3.05 10.25 1.37
N VAL A 24 3.12 9.76 0.13
CA VAL A 24 1.96 9.68 -0.77
C VAL A 24 0.91 8.73 -0.20
N ALA A 25 1.31 7.58 0.33
CA ALA A 25 0.38 6.64 0.97
C ALA A 25 -0.34 7.28 2.16
N GLN A 26 0.39 7.99 3.03
CA GLN A 26 -0.20 8.69 4.16
C GLN A 26 -1.22 9.74 3.71
N LYS A 27 -0.89 10.53 2.67
CA LYS A 27 -1.83 11.50 2.08
C LYS A 27 -3.06 10.83 1.47
N ALA A 28 -2.88 9.72 0.76
CA ALA A 28 -3.98 8.97 0.17
C ALA A 28 -4.92 8.42 1.25
N VAL A 29 -4.38 7.87 2.35
CA VAL A 29 -5.16 7.38 3.48
C VAL A 29 -5.93 8.52 4.16
N SER A 30 -5.28 9.63 4.49
CA SER A 30 -5.96 10.79 5.10
C SER A 30 -7.05 11.36 4.19
N TYR A 31 -6.81 11.44 2.89
CA TYR A 31 -7.80 11.92 1.92
C TYR A 31 -8.98 10.97 1.78
N ALA A 32 -8.71 9.66 1.66
CA ALA A 32 -9.75 8.64 1.62
C ALA A 32 -10.60 8.67 2.90
N TRP A 33 -9.97 8.89 4.05
CA TRP A 33 -10.64 9.05 5.33
C TRP A 33 -11.56 10.26 5.35
N ALA A 34 -11.00 11.46 5.12
CA ALA A 34 -11.78 12.70 5.11
C ALA A 34 -12.95 12.63 4.11
N LYS A 35 -12.77 11.94 2.99
CA LYS A 35 -13.83 11.72 2.00
C LYS A 35 -14.92 10.76 2.48
N ALA A 36 -14.57 9.72 3.23
CA ALA A 36 -15.50 8.69 3.68
C ALA A 36 -16.24 9.08 4.97
N THR A 37 -15.54 9.66 5.95
CA THR A 37 -16.10 10.01 7.27
C THR A 37 -16.46 11.49 7.41
N GLY A 38 -16.02 12.34 6.46
CA GLY A 38 -16.28 13.79 6.49
C GLY A 38 -15.45 14.56 7.52
N HIS A 39 -14.57 13.89 8.28
CA HIS A 39 -13.74 14.48 9.34
C HIS A 39 -12.30 13.96 9.23
N ASP A 40 -11.35 14.66 9.85
CA ASP A 40 -9.95 14.24 9.87
C ASP A 40 -9.77 12.88 10.57
N ALA A 41 -8.75 12.13 10.15
CA ALA A 41 -8.43 10.84 10.73
C ALA A 41 -8.06 10.99 12.23
N PRO A 42 -8.66 10.18 13.13
CA PRO A 42 -8.34 10.21 14.55
C PRO A 42 -6.83 10.00 14.74
N LYS A 43 -6.19 10.92 15.47
CA LYS A 43 -4.76 10.83 15.80
C LYS A 43 -4.51 10.27 17.19
N ASP A 44 -5.51 10.33 18.04
CA ASP A 44 -5.48 9.78 19.38
C ASP A 44 -6.20 8.45 19.37
N LEU A 45 -5.51 7.38 19.76
CA LEU A 45 -6.00 6.00 19.69
C LEU A 45 -6.47 5.47 21.05
N ASP A 46 -6.28 6.24 22.12
CA ASP A 46 -6.56 5.82 23.50
C ASP A 46 -8.02 6.09 23.93
N ASP A 47 -8.85 6.66 23.05
CA ASP A 47 -10.27 6.90 23.30
C ASP A 47 -11.12 5.64 23.01
N PRO A 48 -12.00 5.20 23.92
CA PRO A 48 -12.88 4.05 23.71
C PRO A 48 -13.79 4.17 22.46
N GLU A 49 -14.17 5.37 22.05
CA GLU A 49 -14.91 5.59 20.79
C GLU A 49 -14.00 5.36 19.56
N VAL A 50 -12.71 5.68 19.68
CA VAL A 50 -11.69 5.38 18.68
C VAL A 50 -11.44 3.87 18.57
N GLY A 51 -11.69 3.08 19.62
CA GLY A 51 -11.66 1.62 19.56
C GLY A 51 -12.64 1.03 18.53
N ILE A 52 -13.86 1.55 18.46
CA ILE A 52 -14.87 1.08 17.48
C ILE A 52 -14.51 1.58 16.08
N ILE A 53 -14.14 2.86 15.96
CA ILE A 53 -13.76 3.47 14.68
C ILE A 53 -12.52 2.77 14.10
N SER A 54 -11.51 2.47 14.91
CA SER A 54 -10.29 1.76 14.52
C SER A 54 -10.56 0.32 14.09
N ALA A 55 -11.47 -0.39 14.77
CA ALA A 55 -11.89 -1.73 14.37
C ALA A 55 -12.59 -1.70 12.99
N VAL A 56 -13.53 -0.79 12.78
CA VAL A 56 -14.24 -0.62 11.50
C VAL A 56 -13.29 -0.23 10.37
N THR A 57 -12.32 0.64 10.65
CA THR A 57 -11.39 1.11 9.62
C THR A 57 -10.26 0.15 9.33
N PHE A 58 -9.82 -0.63 10.32
CA PHE A 58 -8.97 -1.79 10.06
C PHE A 58 -9.71 -2.81 9.19
N ALA A 59 -10.97 -3.11 9.50
CA ALA A 59 -11.79 -3.99 8.66
C ALA A 59 -11.96 -3.46 7.24
N ALA A 60 -12.22 -2.15 7.07
CA ALA A 60 -12.31 -1.51 5.76
C ALA A 60 -10.97 -1.55 5.01
N ALA A 61 -9.84 -1.30 5.68
CA ALA A 61 -8.51 -1.38 5.09
C ALA A 61 -8.17 -2.82 4.68
N ALA A 62 -8.49 -3.81 5.51
CA ALA A 62 -8.31 -5.24 5.19
C ALA A 62 -9.21 -5.68 4.02
N ALA A 63 -10.45 -5.20 3.97
CA ALA A 63 -11.36 -5.42 2.84
C ALA A 63 -10.80 -4.78 1.55
N ALA A 64 -10.32 -3.54 1.62
CA ALA A 64 -9.70 -2.88 0.48
C ALA A 64 -8.46 -3.65 0.01
N ALA A 65 -7.55 -4.00 0.93
CA ALA A 65 -6.34 -4.76 0.64
C ALA A 65 -6.65 -6.12 0.00
N SER A 66 -7.65 -6.84 0.52
CA SER A 66 -8.05 -8.13 -0.04
C SER A 66 -8.68 -8.00 -1.44
N VAL A 67 -9.48 -6.97 -1.71
CA VAL A 67 -10.00 -6.67 -3.05
C VAL A 67 -8.87 -6.33 -4.01
N PHE A 68 -7.94 -5.47 -3.61
CA PHE A 68 -6.76 -5.14 -4.42
C PHE A 68 -5.92 -6.39 -4.69
N ALA A 69 -5.62 -7.19 -3.66
CA ALA A 69 -4.91 -8.45 -3.80
C ALA A 69 -5.61 -9.35 -4.81
N ARG A 70 -6.93 -9.53 -4.73
CA ARG A 70 -7.68 -10.35 -5.71
C ARG A 70 -7.64 -9.77 -7.12
N ARG A 71 -7.76 -8.45 -7.26
CA ARG A 71 -7.77 -7.74 -8.54
C ARG A 71 -6.40 -7.77 -9.23
N PHE A 72 -5.32 -7.71 -8.47
CA PHE A 72 -3.94 -7.73 -8.98
C PHE A 72 -3.42 -9.16 -9.10
N ALA A 73 -3.63 -10.03 -8.12
CA ALA A 73 -3.33 -11.45 -8.23
C ALA A 73 -4.10 -12.08 -9.41
N GLY A 74 -5.37 -11.72 -9.65
CA GLY A 74 -6.09 -12.21 -10.83
C GLY A 74 -5.52 -11.73 -12.16
N ARG A 75 -4.87 -10.55 -12.21
CA ARG A 75 -4.19 -10.03 -13.42
C ARG A 75 -2.83 -10.68 -13.63
N GLU A 76 -2.03 -10.79 -12.58
CA GLU A 76 -0.70 -11.40 -12.64
C GLU A 76 -0.78 -12.92 -12.74
N ALA A 77 -1.68 -13.59 -12.03
CA ALA A 77 -1.90 -15.03 -12.16
C ALA A 77 -2.34 -15.41 -13.57
N LYS A 78 -3.21 -14.64 -14.24
CA LYS A 78 -3.54 -14.89 -15.66
C LYS A 78 -2.33 -14.76 -16.57
N ARG A 79 -1.44 -13.79 -16.32
CA ARG A 79 -0.22 -13.58 -17.12
C ARG A 79 0.82 -14.68 -16.87
N VAL A 80 0.98 -15.11 -15.62
CA VAL A 80 1.91 -16.16 -15.20
C VAL A 80 1.41 -17.53 -15.64
N VAL A 81 0.15 -17.87 -15.39
CA VAL A 81 -0.48 -19.11 -15.89
C VAL A 81 -0.44 -19.17 -17.41
N LYS A 82 -0.72 -18.07 -18.13
CA LYS A 82 -0.57 -18.03 -19.60
C LYS A 82 0.87 -18.32 -20.04
N ARG A 83 1.88 -17.81 -19.32
CA ARG A 83 3.30 -18.11 -19.59
C ARG A 83 3.67 -19.57 -19.27
N PHE A 84 3.12 -20.16 -18.21
CA PHE A 84 3.37 -21.56 -17.87
C PHE A 84 2.68 -22.52 -18.83
N VAL A 85 1.42 -22.26 -19.20
CA VAL A 85 0.66 -23.07 -20.17
C VAL A 85 1.26 -22.95 -21.57
N ALA A 86 1.72 -21.77 -22.00
CA ALA A 86 2.39 -21.58 -23.28
C ALA A 86 3.81 -22.19 -23.36
N ARG A 87 4.37 -22.67 -22.24
CA ARG A 87 5.67 -23.34 -22.17
C ARG A 87 5.53 -24.86 -22.03
N ALA A 88 4.32 -25.36 -21.83
CA ALA A 88 3.97 -26.78 -21.73
C ALA A 88 3.43 -27.36 -23.05
N HIS A 89 3.27 -26.53 -24.08
CA HIS A 89 3.06 -26.88 -25.48
C HIS A 89 4.30 -26.49 -26.28
#